data_AF-A0A1M4EMN6-F1
#
_entry.id   AF-A0A1M4EMN6-F1
#
_cell.length_a   1.000
_cell.length_b   1.000
_cell.length_c   1.000
_cell.angle_alpha   90.00
_cell.angle_beta   90.00
_cell.angle_gamma   90.00
#
_symmetry.space_group_name_H-M   'P 1'
#
loop_
_entity.id
_entity.type
_entity.pdbx_description
1 polymer ?
#
loop_
_entity_poly.entity_id
_entity_poly.type
_entity_poly.pdbx_seq_one_letter_code
_entity_poly.pdbx_strand_id
1 'polypeptide(L)'
;MRPVGESPQIDLSNYAHLPALMRVRDVMAETKLSKGTIFRELKSGRLKSVKPTPRARRIPVEYFAAWIELLKAEADESSSTAVA
;
A
#
# COMPACT_ATOMS: atom_id res chain seq x y z
N MET A 1 25.91 7.59 7.13
CA MET A 1 24.59 8.09 6.71
C MET A 1 24.00 7.05 5.76
N ARG A 2 22.94 6.33 6.13
CA ARG A 2 22.27 5.41 5.17
C ARG A 2 21.31 6.26 4.32
N PRO A 3 21.23 6.05 3.00
CA PRO A 3 20.24 6.73 2.19
C PRO A 3 18.85 6.33 2.69
N VAL A 4 18.05 7.34 3.01
CA VAL A 4 16.66 7.20 3.41
C VAL A 4 15.92 6.64 2.22
N GLY A 5 15.39 5.42 2.38
CA GLY A 5 14.33 4.80 1.57
C GLY A 5 14.39 5.13 0.08
N GLU A 6 14.96 4.23 -0.71
CA GLU A 6 14.73 4.17 -2.14
C GLU A 6 13.21 4.14 -2.38
N SER A 7 12.63 5.30 -2.72
CA SER A 7 11.24 5.41 -3.13
C SER A 7 11.10 4.56 -4.38
N PRO A 8 10.23 3.54 -4.39
CA PRO A 8 10.05 2.74 -5.59
C PRO A 8 9.60 3.70 -6.71
N GLN A 9 10.25 3.63 -7.87
CA GLN A 9 9.90 4.44 -9.04
C GLN A 9 8.57 3.95 -9.61
N ILE A 10 7.49 4.29 -8.91
CA ILE A 10 6.12 3.92 -9.26
C ILE A 10 5.47 5.15 -9.84
N ASP A 11 4.79 4.98 -10.96
CA ASP A 11 3.97 6.04 -11.52
C ASP A 11 2.78 6.33 -10.59
N LEU A 12 2.84 7.48 -9.93
CA LEU A 12 1.80 7.95 -9.01
C LEU A 12 0.69 8.72 -9.73
N SER A 13 0.75 8.88 -11.06
CA SER A 13 -0.23 9.67 -11.82
C SER A 13 -1.66 9.17 -11.59
N ASN A 14 -1.83 7.85 -11.47
CA ASN A 14 -3.12 7.21 -11.17
C ASN A 14 -3.66 7.55 -9.76
N TYR A 15 -2.80 7.99 -8.85
CA TYR A 15 -3.10 8.28 -7.45
C TYR A 15 -3.00 9.77 -7.11
N ALA A 16 -2.91 10.65 -8.11
CA ALA A 16 -2.77 12.09 -7.91
C ALA A 16 -3.95 12.74 -7.15
N HIS A 17 -5.12 12.09 -7.13
CA HIS A 17 -6.30 12.52 -6.39
C HIS A 17 -6.25 12.15 -4.90
N LEU A 18 -5.29 11.31 -4.47
CA LEU A 18 -5.15 10.86 -3.10
C LEU A 18 -4.19 11.77 -2.30
N PRO A 19 -4.41 11.92 -0.98
CA PRO A 19 -3.48 12.66 -0.14
C PRO A 19 -2.14 11.92 -0.03
N ALA A 20 -1.03 12.68 -0.03
CA ALA A 20 0.32 12.12 0.10
C ALA A 20 0.49 11.21 1.34
N LEU A 21 -0.23 11.53 2.44
CA LEU A 21 -0.27 10.74 3.67
C LEU A 21 -1.70 10.28 3.98
N MET A 22 -2.03 9.08 3.52
CA MET A 22 -3.34 8.47 3.67
C MET A 22 -3.60 7.98 5.09
N ARG A 23 -4.84 8.10 5.54
CA ARG A 23 -5.38 7.40 6.71
C ARG A 23 -5.84 6.00 6.29
N VAL A 24 -6.01 5.12 7.26
CA VAL A 24 -6.62 3.80 7.03
C VAL A 24 -8.00 3.93 6.36
N ARG A 25 -8.79 4.96 6.72
CA ARG A 25 -10.09 5.21 6.10
C ARG A 25 -9.99 5.53 4.60
N ASP A 26 -8.96 6.26 4.19
CA ASP A 26 -8.76 6.62 2.79
C ASP A 26 -8.40 5.37 1.97
N VAL A 27 -7.54 4.50 2.53
CA VAL A 27 -7.20 3.20 1.93
C VAL A 27 -8.41 2.27 1.86
N MET A 28 -9.32 2.30 2.84
CA MET A 28 -10.58 1.55 2.78
C MET A 28 -11.48 2.04 1.66
N ALA A 29 -11.59 3.36 1.47
CA ALA A 29 -12.40 3.94 0.41
C ALA A 29 -11.89 3.52 -0.97
N GLU A 30 -10.56 3.52 -1.15
CA GLU A 30 -9.92 3.18 -2.41
C GLU A 30 -9.98 1.68 -2.73
N THR A 31 -9.64 0.83 -1.77
CA THR A 31 -9.55 -0.62 -1.99
C THR A 31 -10.85 -1.37 -1.75
N LYS A 32 -11.84 -0.72 -1.13
CA LYS A 32 -13.06 -1.36 -0.62
C LYS A 32 -12.80 -2.52 0.35
N LEU A 33 -11.58 -2.63 0.88
CA LEU A 33 -11.21 -3.66 1.85
C LEU A 33 -11.62 -3.27 3.27
N SER A 34 -11.85 -4.29 4.09
CA SER A 34 -12.16 -4.08 5.50
C SER A 34 -10.99 -3.45 6.25
N LYS A 35 -11.31 -2.69 7.31
CA LYS A 35 -10.31 -2.16 8.25
C LYS A 35 -9.40 -3.28 8.78
N GLY A 36 -9.97 -4.43 9.13
CA GLY A 36 -9.23 -5.58 9.64
C GLY A 36 -8.19 -6.10 8.65
N THR A 37 -8.56 -6.21 7.38
CA THR A 37 -7.66 -6.61 6.29
C THR A 37 -6.49 -5.64 6.18
N ILE A 38 -6.74 -4.34 6.15
CA ILE A 38 -5.67 -3.34 6.06
C ILE A 38 -4.74 -3.41 7.27
N PHE A 39 -5.28 -3.58 8.48
CA PHE A 39 -4.44 -3.75 9.68
C PHE A 39 -3.63 -5.03 9.65
N ARG A 40 -4.16 -6.12 9.07
CA ARG A 40 -3.40 -7.36 8.86
C ARG A 40 -2.23 -7.11 7.91
N GLU A 41 -2.43 -6.42 6.79
CA GLU A 41 -1.34 -6.11 5.86
C GLU A 41 -0.30 -5.14 6.45
N LEU A 42 -0.75 -4.20 7.29
CA LEU A 42 0.15 -3.34 8.06
C LEU A 42 0.93 -4.11 9.14
N LYS A 43 0.39 -5.21 9.67
CA LYS A 43 1.02 -6.05 10.68
C LYS A 43 1.98 -7.06 10.05
N SER A 44 1.64 -7.59 8.87
CA SER A 44 2.49 -8.48 8.09
C SER A 44 3.69 -7.74 7.50
N GLY A 45 3.63 -6.41 7.40
CA GLY A 45 4.69 -5.58 6.81
C GLY A 45 4.60 -5.47 5.29
N ARG A 46 3.59 -6.11 4.66
CA ARG A 46 3.31 -5.98 3.23
C ARG A 46 2.88 -4.56 2.88
N LEU A 47 2.03 -3.96 3.71
CA LEU A 47 1.69 -2.55 3.62
C LEU A 47 2.55 -1.75 4.61
N LYS A 48 3.38 -0.84 4.08
CA LYS A 48 4.23 0.01 4.92
C LYS A 48 3.46 1.23 5.40
N SER A 49 3.92 1.78 6.52
CA SER A 49 3.35 2.99 7.10
C SER A 49 4.40 3.79 7.84
N VAL A 50 4.17 5.09 7.93
CA VAL A 50 4.97 6.02 8.72
C VAL A 50 4.18 6.47 9.94
N LYS A 51 4.90 6.90 10.98
CA LYS A 51 4.31 7.52 12.17
C LYS A 51 4.78 8.98 12.22
N PRO A 52 4.08 9.91 11.56
CA PRO A 52 4.43 11.33 11.64
C PRO A 52 4.30 11.87 13.06
N THR A 53 3.42 11.26 13.87
CA THR A 53 3.30 11.51 15.31
C THR A 53 3.23 10.18 16.07
N PRO A 54 3.58 10.14 17.37
CA PRO A 54 3.51 8.91 18.18
C PRO A 54 2.11 8.28 18.23
N ARG A 55 1.06 9.09 18.08
CA ARG A 55 -0.35 8.70 18.20
C ARG A 55 -1.01 8.36 16.87
N ALA A 56 -0.39 8.69 15.73
CA ALA A 56 -1.02 8.57 14.44
C ALA A 56 -0.11 7.87 13.41
N ARG A 57 -0.63 6.79 12.84
CA ARG A 57 -0.07 6.13 11.66
C ARG A 57 -0.65 6.75 10.39
N ARG A 58 0.19 6.94 9.38
CA ARG A 58 -0.20 7.33 8.02
C ARG A 58 0.46 6.40 7.02
N ILE A 59 -0.19 6.21 5.89
CA ILE A 59 0.27 5.36 4.80
C ILE A 59 0.65 6.33 3.67
N PRO A 60 1.94 6.48 3.36
CA PRO A 60 2.35 7.24 2.19
C PRO A 60 1.72 6.67 0.93
N VAL A 61 1.27 7.54 0.02
CA VAL A 61 0.66 7.11 -1.25
C VAL A 61 1.60 6.20 -2.07
N GLU A 62 2.91 6.43 -2.00
CA GLU A 62 3.94 5.60 -2.63
C GLU A 62 3.90 4.15 -2.13
N TYR A 63 3.75 3.95 -0.83
CA TYR A 63 3.67 2.62 -0.23
C TYR A 63 2.34 1.93 -0.51
N PHE A 64 1.27 2.72 -0.62
CA PHE A 64 -0.02 2.22 -1.06
C PHE A 64 0.05 1.75 -2.52
N ALA A 65 0.58 2.56 -3.43
CA ALA A 65 0.75 2.21 -4.84
C ALA A 65 1.62 0.95 -5.01
N ALA A 66 2.76 0.88 -4.32
CA ALA A 66 3.61 -0.31 -4.32
C ALA A 66 2.86 -1.57 -3.90
N TRP A 67 2.04 -1.46 -2.86
CA TRP A 67 1.25 -2.58 -2.37
C TRP A 67 0.16 -3.01 -3.36
N ILE A 68 -0.49 -2.07 -4.04
CA ILE A 68 -1.48 -2.39 -5.09
C ILE A 68 -0.82 -3.11 -6.26
N GLU A 69 0.37 -2.67 -6.70
CA GLU A 69 1.11 -3.35 -7.77
C GLU A 69 1.51 -4.77 -7.37
N LEU A 70 1.94 -4.99 -6.12
CA LEU A 70 2.18 -6.33 -5.60
C LEU A 70 0.91 -7.20 -5.62
N LEU A 71 -0.24 -6.66 -5.23
CA LEU A 71 -1.52 -7.39 -5.28
C LEU A 71 -1.94 -7.74 -6.70
N LYS A 72 -1.71 -6.84 -7.66
CA LYS A 72 -1.98 -7.10 -9.08
C LYS A 72 -1.09 -8.20 -9.63
N ALA A 73 0.21 -8.17 -9.31
CA ALA A 73 1.15 -9.21 -9.72
C ALA A 73 0.78 -10.58 -9.14
N GLU A 74 0.38 -10.63 -7.85
CA GLU A 74 -0.09 -11.87 -7.22
C GLU A 74 -1.38 -12.41 -7.85
N ALA A 75 -2.29 -11.52 -8.26
CA ALA A 75 -3.52 -11.92 -8.95
C ALA A 75 -3.24 -12.49 -10.35
N ASP A 76 -2.27 -11.91 -11.07
CA ASP A 76 -1.83 -12.39 -12.38
C ASP A 76 -1.16 -13.78 -12.27
N GLU A 77 -0.25 -13.95 -11.30
CA GLU A 77 0.45 -15.23 -11.05
C GLU A 77 -0.52 -16.34 -10.61
N SER A 78 -1.52 -16.00 -9.77
CA SER A 78 -2.55 -16.94 -9.32
C SER A 78 -3.46 -17.40 -10.47
N SER A 79 -3.62 -16.60 -11.52
CA SER A 79 -4.39 -16.97 -12.71
C SER A 79 -3.62 -17.92 -13.65
N SER A 80 -2.29 -17.94 -13.59
CA SER A 80 -1.46 -18.77 -14.48
C SER A 80 -1.25 -20.21 -13.98
N THR A 81 -1.57 -20.50 -12.72
CA THR A 81 -1.28 -21.82 -12.09
C THR A 81 -2.50 -22.77 -12.10
N ALA A 82 -3.65 -22.36 -12.66
CA ALA A 82 -4.88 -23.17 -12.70
C ALA A 82 -5.01 -24.10 -13.92
N VAL A 83 -3.94 -24.32 -14.70
CA VAL A 83 -3.93 -25.21 -15.88
C VAL A 83 -2.66 -26.05 -15.91
N ALA A 84 -2.64 -27.15 -15.17
CA ALA A 84 -1.74 -28.29 -15.37
C ALA A 84 -2.41 -29.58 -14.88
#